data_AF-A0A7J2UQJ6-F1
#
_entry.id   AF-A0A7J2UQJ6-F1
#
_cell.length_a   1.000
_cell.length_b   1.000
_cell.length_c   1.000
_cell.angle_alpha   90.00
_cell.angle_beta   90.00
_cell.angle_gamma   90.00
#
_symmetry.space_group_name_H-M   'P 1'
#
loop_
_entity.id
_entity.type
_entity.pdbx_description
1 polymer ?
#
loop_
_entity_poly.entity_id
_entity_poly.type
_entity_poly.pdbx_seq_one_letter_code
_entity_poly.pdbx_strand_id
1 'polypeptide(L)'
;MVILEVAEISRWSTDKEDSLRDLLRRGAIVALLCDVPLVSEIELKSVDGGLLLGPACSFSIIGGRGIGIWNEVRPGPVGLVGTSSSGLRTLACLLSDIGISHALHVGWRDLSQAVGAISTRRAIKFLQEDAGTECIVVLGVSSNSRVVKKLLEDVGKEKPVIFLLLDNPVVGGPSTLEEAAVTVARMMGHELVL
;
A
#
# COMPACT_ATOMS: atom_id res chain seq x y z
N MET A 1 -0.83 10.78 10.45
CA MET A 1 0.28 11.48 9.75
C MET A 1 -0.32 12.48 8.75
N VAL A 2 0.06 13.76 8.79
CA VAL A 2 -0.37 14.75 7.78
C VAL A 2 0.50 14.57 6.53
N ILE A 3 -0.09 14.49 5.35
CA ILE A 3 0.67 14.43 4.08
C ILE A 3 1.32 15.81 3.88
N LEU A 4 2.64 15.89 4.09
CA LEU A 4 3.37 17.14 3.96
C LEU A 4 3.76 17.43 2.50
N GLU A 5 4.17 16.39 1.78
CA GLU A 5 4.67 16.51 0.41
C GLU A 5 4.52 15.15 -0.31
N VAL A 6 4.18 15.19 -1.60
CA VAL A 6 4.15 14.00 -2.47
C VAL A 6 5.06 14.24 -3.66
N ALA A 7 6.11 13.42 -3.79
CA ALA A 7 7.11 13.51 -4.85
C ALA A 7 7.09 12.27 -5.76
N GLU A 8 7.26 12.48 -7.06
CA GLU A 8 7.26 11.42 -8.08
C GLU A 8 8.61 11.35 -8.79
N ILE A 9 9.22 10.16 -8.79
CA ILE A 9 10.56 9.93 -9.36
C ILE A 9 10.44 8.91 -10.48
N SER A 10 10.60 9.39 -11.72
CA SER A 10 10.46 8.57 -12.94
C SER A 10 11.79 8.04 -13.49
N ARG A 11 12.93 8.52 -12.97
CA ARG A 11 14.27 8.04 -13.37
C ARG A 11 15.18 7.90 -12.15
N TRP A 12 15.78 6.73 -12.05
CA TRP A 12 16.78 6.41 -11.04
C TRP A 12 18.15 7.00 -11.40
N SER A 13 18.83 7.54 -10.39
CA SER A 13 20.24 7.92 -10.43
C SER A 13 20.75 7.93 -8.99
N THR A 14 21.96 7.41 -8.77
CA THR A 14 22.62 7.38 -7.46
C THR A 14 22.77 8.78 -6.86
N ASP A 15 22.97 9.79 -7.69
CA ASP A 15 23.18 11.18 -7.24
C ASP A 15 21.91 11.79 -6.61
N LYS A 16 20.74 11.18 -6.85
CA LYS A 16 19.46 11.63 -6.29
C LYS A 16 19.16 11.00 -4.94
N GLU A 17 19.89 9.96 -4.54
CA GLU A 17 19.52 9.14 -3.39
C GLU A 17 19.47 9.96 -2.09
N ASP A 18 20.47 10.84 -1.86
CA ASP A 18 20.48 11.71 -0.68
C ASP A 18 19.34 12.71 -0.66
N SER A 19 18.93 13.23 -1.81
CA SER A 19 17.76 14.10 -1.92
C SER A 19 16.47 13.34 -1.58
N LEU A 20 16.34 12.08 -2.01
CA LEU A 20 15.20 11.23 -1.65
C LEU A 20 15.16 10.92 -0.16
N ARG A 21 16.33 10.62 0.44
CA ARG A 21 16.45 10.41 1.88
C ARG A 21 16.03 11.67 2.64
N ASP A 22 16.40 12.86 2.19
CA ASP A 22 15.98 14.12 2.82
C ASP A 22 14.44 14.32 2.78
N LEU A 23 13.82 14.09 1.62
CA LEU A 23 12.35 14.15 1.49
C LEU A 23 11.66 13.18 2.45
N LEU A 24 12.14 11.94 2.54
CA LEU A 24 11.59 10.94 3.45
C LEU A 24 11.76 11.36 4.92
N ARG A 25 12.94 11.87 5.33
CA ARG A 25 13.16 12.37 6.70
C ARG A 25 12.20 13.50 7.07
N ARG A 26 11.84 14.33 6.10
CA ARG A 26 10.88 15.42 6.24
C ARG A 26 9.42 14.95 6.27
N GLY A 27 9.17 13.64 6.17
CA GLY A 27 7.82 13.06 6.23
C GLY A 27 7.08 13.02 4.91
N ALA A 28 7.77 13.18 3.77
CA ALA A 28 7.14 13.09 2.46
C ALA A 28 6.70 11.66 2.11
N ILE A 29 5.71 11.57 1.23
CA ILE A 29 5.43 10.36 0.47
C ILE A 29 6.16 10.45 -0.86
N VAL A 30 7.09 9.53 -1.10
CA VAL A 30 7.89 9.48 -2.34
C VAL A 30 7.45 8.28 -3.16
N ALA A 31 7.03 8.48 -4.40
CA ALA A 31 6.71 7.40 -5.33
C ALA A 31 7.82 7.21 -6.35
N LEU A 32 8.41 6.01 -6.36
CA LEU A 32 9.38 5.58 -7.37
C LEU A 32 8.65 4.88 -8.51
N LEU A 33 8.50 5.56 -9.65
CA LEU A 33 7.85 5.03 -10.85
C LEU A 33 8.82 4.14 -11.65
N CYS A 34 10.12 4.25 -11.41
CA CYS A 34 11.16 3.40 -11.98
C CYS A 34 11.55 2.25 -11.03
N ASP A 35 12.22 1.23 -11.58
CA ASP A 35 12.90 0.23 -10.74
C ASP A 35 14.23 0.77 -10.19
N VAL A 36 14.67 0.22 -9.06
CA VAL A 36 15.93 0.54 -8.39
C VAL A 36 16.61 -0.74 -7.90
N PRO A 37 17.94 -0.73 -7.67
CA PRO A 37 18.63 -1.86 -7.04
C PRO A 37 18.03 -2.19 -5.66
N LEU A 38 18.01 -3.47 -5.31
CA LEU A 38 17.46 -3.95 -4.03
C LEU A 38 18.09 -3.26 -2.81
N VAL A 39 19.39 -3.01 -2.84
CA VAL A 39 20.11 -2.33 -1.76
C VAL A 39 19.54 -0.92 -1.55
N SER A 40 19.43 -0.14 -2.63
CA SER A 40 18.85 1.21 -2.57
C SER A 40 17.38 1.20 -2.14
N GLU A 41 16.59 0.21 -2.56
CA GLU A 41 15.21 0.06 -2.06
C GLU A 41 15.20 -0.11 -0.54
N ILE A 42 16.01 -1.03 0.00
CA ILE A 42 16.07 -1.29 1.44
C ILE A 42 16.53 -0.04 2.18
N GLU A 43 17.58 0.63 1.72
CA GLU A 43 18.12 1.82 2.36
C GLU A 43 17.12 2.97 2.37
N LEU A 44 16.48 3.25 1.24
CA LEU A 44 15.46 4.31 1.15
C LEU A 44 14.24 3.98 2.01
N LYS A 45 13.74 2.74 1.98
CA LYS A 45 12.61 2.33 2.82
C LYS A 45 12.95 2.37 4.31
N SER A 46 14.22 2.20 4.68
CA SER A 46 14.67 2.26 6.07
C SER A 46 14.76 3.68 6.63
N VAL A 47 14.69 4.72 5.80
CA VAL A 47 14.70 6.12 6.27
C VAL A 47 13.44 6.44 7.06
N ASP A 48 13.55 6.68 8.35
CA ASP A 48 12.40 7.05 9.18
C ASP A 48 11.84 8.44 8.85
N GLY A 49 10.52 8.59 9.02
CA GLY A 49 9.79 9.84 8.80
C GLY A 49 8.73 9.73 7.70
N GLY A 50 9.09 9.17 6.55
CA GLY A 50 8.26 9.17 5.34
C GLY A 50 7.84 7.79 4.86
N LEU A 51 7.10 7.78 3.74
CA LEU A 51 6.62 6.57 3.08
C LEU A 51 7.15 6.50 1.65
N LEU A 52 7.79 5.39 1.30
CA LEU A 52 8.22 5.11 -0.07
C LEU A 52 7.19 4.19 -0.75
N LEU A 53 6.65 4.63 -1.89
CA LEU A 53 5.83 3.83 -2.79
C LEU A 53 6.70 3.32 -3.94
N GLY A 54 6.51 2.05 -4.31
CA GLY A 54 7.37 1.34 -5.25
C GLY A 54 8.58 0.66 -4.60
N PRO A 55 9.58 0.26 -5.40
CA PRO A 55 9.84 0.69 -6.78
C PRO A 55 8.86 0.16 -7.81
N ALA A 56 9.00 0.67 -9.04
CA ALA A 56 8.12 0.39 -10.17
C ALA A 56 6.63 0.64 -9.84
N CYS A 57 6.34 1.72 -9.11
CA CYS A 57 4.98 2.13 -8.79
C CYS A 57 4.27 2.67 -10.04
N SER A 58 3.35 1.87 -10.58
CA SER A 58 2.55 2.26 -11.75
C SER A 58 1.10 2.61 -11.41
N PHE A 59 0.68 2.42 -10.15
CA PHE A 59 -0.62 2.85 -9.64
C PHE A 59 -0.53 3.19 -8.16
N SER A 60 -0.98 4.37 -7.77
CA SER A 60 -1.34 4.71 -6.38
C SER A 60 -2.34 5.87 -6.38
N ILE A 61 -3.08 6.00 -5.27
CA ILE A 61 -3.99 7.12 -5.01
C ILE A 61 -3.66 7.63 -3.60
N ILE A 62 -3.38 8.92 -3.48
CA ILE A 62 -3.05 9.55 -2.20
C ILE A 62 -4.02 10.72 -1.99
N GLY A 63 -5.05 10.53 -1.16
CA GLY A 63 -6.03 11.58 -0.87
C GLY A 63 -6.71 12.11 -2.13
N GLY A 64 -7.08 11.21 -3.04
CA GLY A 64 -7.64 11.52 -4.36
C GLY A 64 -6.61 11.87 -5.45
N ARG A 65 -5.34 12.15 -5.13
CA ARG A 65 -4.29 12.35 -6.15
C ARG A 65 -3.81 11.01 -6.70
N GLY A 66 -4.04 10.76 -7.97
CA GLY A 66 -3.53 9.60 -8.68
C GLY A 66 -2.04 9.72 -9.04
N ILE A 67 -1.33 8.59 -9.02
CA ILE A 67 0.06 8.42 -9.46
C ILE A 67 0.11 7.26 -10.45
N GLY A 68 0.79 7.46 -11.58
CA GLY A 68 0.88 6.46 -12.65
C GLY A 68 -0.41 6.37 -13.48
N ILE A 69 -1.01 5.18 -13.57
CA ILE A 69 -2.25 4.93 -14.31
C ILE A 69 -3.35 4.52 -13.34
N TRP A 70 -4.30 5.42 -13.09
CA TRP A 70 -5.42 5.20 -12.18
C TRP A 70 -6.77 5.34 -12.90
N ASN A 71 -7.79 4.72 -12.34
CA ASN A 71 -9.18 5.03 -12.66
C ASN A 71 -9.67 6.07 -11.66
N GLU A 72 -10.57 6.96 -12.08
CA GLU A 72 -11.27 7.82 -11.15
C GLU A 72 -12.14 6.94 -10.24
N VAL A 73 -11.91 7.05 -8.94
CA VAL A 73 -12.66 6.36 -7.90
C VAL A 73 -13.15 7.40 -6.91
N ARG A 74 -14.34 7.19 -6.36
CA ARG A 74 -14.86 8.12 -5.37
C ARG A 74 -14.03 8.07 -4.08
N PRO A 75 -13.81 9.22 -3.41
CA PRO A 75 -13.32 9.21 -2.04
C PRO A 75 -14.22 8.36 -1.15
N GLY A 76 -13.64 7.61 -0.22
CA GLY A 76 -14.40 6.77 0.69
C GLY A 76 -13.53 6.15 1.78
N PRO A 77 -14.08 5.23 2.58
CA PRO A 77 -13.48 4.80 3.84
C PRO A 77 -12.39 3.73 3.71
N VAL A 78 -12.12 3.21 2.50
CA VAL A 78 -11.25 2.05 2.33
C VAL A 78 -9.83 2.46 1.97
N GLY A 79 -8.87 2.12 2.82
CA GLY A 79 -7.44 2.23 2.55
C GLY A 79 -6.89 0.92 1.94
N LEU A 80 -6.17 1.02 0.82
CA LEU A 80 -5.55 -0.13 0.17
C LEU A 80 -4.02 -0.02 0.27
N VAL A 81 -3.34 -1.13 0.57
CA VAL A 81 -1.88 -1.26 0.52
C VAL A 81 -1.57 -2.53 -0.24
N GLY A 82 -0.56 -2.51 -1.11
CA GLY A 82 -0.18 -3.78 -1.76
C GLY A 82 1.07 -3.77 -2.61
N THR A 83 1.50 -5.00 -2.93
CA THR A 83 2.70 -5.28 -3.73
C THR A 83 2.38 -5.52 -5.22
N SER A 84 1.13 -5.31 -5.62
CA SER A 84 0.67 -5.43 -7.02
C SER A 84 -0.14 -4.20 -7.43
N SER A 85 0.41 -3.42 -8.37
CA SER A 85 -0.27 -2.24 -8.91
C SER A 85 -1.58 -2.60 -9.62
N SER A 86 -1.58 -3.67 -10.43
CA SER A 86 -2.79 -4.10 -11.13
C SER A 86 -3.85 -4.63 -10.17
N GLY A 87 -3.46 -5.41 -9.16
CA GLY A 87 -4.40 -5.94 -8.18
C GLY A 87 -5.01 -4.85 -7.30
N LEU A 88 -4.21 -3.86 -6.88
CA LEU A 88 -4.74 -2.68 -6.18
C LEU A 88 -5.72 -1.89 -7.05
N ARG A 89 -5.42 -1.73 -8.34
CA ARG A 89 -6.33 -1.04 -9.26
C ARG A 89 -7.64 -1.79 -9.44
N THR A 90 -7.59 -3.12 -9.53
CA THR A 90 -8.80 -3.95 -9.58
C THR A 90 -9.62 -3.81 -8.30
N LEU A 91 -9.00 -3.88 -7.11
CA LEU A 91 -9.70 -3.65 -5.85
C LEU A 91 -10.33 -2.25 -5.79
N ALA A 92 -9.61 -1.22 -6.23
CA ALA A 92 -10.14 0.14 -6.28
C ALA A 92 -11.37 0.24 -7.19
N CYS A 93 -11.41 -0.48 -8.31
CA CYS A 93 -12.59 -0.56 -9.17
C CYS A 93 -13.73 -1.35 -8.52
N LEU A 94 -13.47 -2.53 -7.94
CA LEU A 94 -14.51 -3.34 -7.29
C LEU A 94 -15.15 -2.59 -6.11
N LEU A 95 -14.37 -1.75 -5.44
CA LEU A 95 -14.78 -0.92 -4.33
C LEU A 95 -15.15 0.50 -4.77
N SER A 96 -15.32 0.76 -6.07
CA SER A 96 -15.71 2.09 -6.55
C SER A 96 -17.04 2.53 -5.97
N ASP A 97 -17.88 1.59 -5.52
CA ASP A 97 -19.14 1.89 -4.86
C ASP A 97 -19.05 2.22 -3.36
N ILE A 98 -17.90 2.01 -2.74
CA ILE A 98 -17.68 2.33 -1.33
C ILE A 98 -16.74 3.54 -1.27
N GLY A 99 -15.78 3.57 -2.18
CA GLY A 99 -14.78 4.60 -2.31
C GLY A 99 -13.50 4.28 -1.56
N ILE A 100 -12.44 4.94 -1.99
CA ILE A 100 -11.07 4.70 -1.54
C ILE A 100 -10.54 5.95 -0.85
N SER A 101 -9.92 5.80 0.33
CA SER A 101 -9.20 6.91 0.99
C SER A 101 -7.83 7.08 0.33
N HIS A 102 -7.09 5.98 0.25
CA HIS A 102 -5.78 5.87 -0.40
C HIS A 102 -5.60 4.48 -1.00
N ALA A 103 -4.83 4.37 -2.07
CA ALA A 103 -4.29 3.13 -2.59
C ALA A 103 -2.77 3.24 -2.71
N LEU A 104 -2.03 2.48 -1.92
CA LEU A 104 -0.60 2.67 -1.70
C LEU A 104 0.16 1.45 -2.21
N HIS A 105 0.75 1.57 -3.40
CA HIS A 105 1.57 0.51 -3.96
C HIS A 105 3.00 0.59 -3.42
N VAL A 106 3.38 -0.38 -2.59
CA VAL A 106 4.64 -0.37 -1.83
C VAL A 106 5.78 -1.13 -2.53
N GLY A 107 5.58 -1.52 -3.79
CA GLY A 107 6.58 -2.24 -4.59
C GLY A 107 6.50 -3.76 -4.42
N TRP A 108 6.79 -4.47 -5.51
CA TRP A 108 6.55 -5.91 -5.63
C TRP A 108 7.44 -6.76 -4.70
N ARG A 109 8.63 -6.25 -4.33
CA ARG A 109 9.59 -6.94 -3.45
C ARG A 109 9.30 -6.72 -1.97
N ASP A 110 8.37 -5.85 -1.58
CA ASP A 110 8.28 -5.38 -0.19
C ASP A 110 8.01 -6.52 0.80
N LEU A 111 7.14 -7.46 0.45
CA LEU A 111 6.82 -8.64 1.30
C LEU A 111 7.84 -9.78 1.19
N SER A 112 8.94 -9.59 0.45
CA SER A 112 10.03 -10.56 0.40
C SER A 112 10.82 -10.58 1.72
N GLN A 113 11.59 -11.66 1.94
CA GLN A 113 12.49 -11.74 3.09
C GLN A 113 13.55 -10.63 3.08
N ALA A 114 14.01 -10.22 1.88
CA ALA A 114 15.08 -9.23 1.75
C ALA A 114 14.63 -7.84 2.18
N VAL A 115 13.39 -7.44 1.84
CA VAL A 115 12.85 -6.11 2.18
C VAL A 115 12.13 -6.12 3.53
N GLY A 116 11.38 -7.18 3.86
CA GLY A 116 10.82 -7.35 5.21
C GLY A 116 9.58 -6.52 5.53
N ALA A 117 8.78 -6.17 4.52
CA ALA A 117 7.52 -5.43 4.62
C ALA A 117 7.64 -4.00 5.18
N ILE A 118 8.80 -3.35 5.01
CA ILE A 118 9.05 -2.03 5.62
C ILE A 118 8.00 -1.00 5.19
N SER A 119 7.74 -0.88 3.89
CA SER A 119 6.78 0.11 3.40
C SER A 119 5.33 -0.33 3.63
N THR A 120 5.04 -1.63 3.57
CA THR A 120 3.72 -2.18 3.94
C THR A 120 3.35 -1.77 5.36
N ARG A 121 4.25 -1.96 6.33
CA ARG A 121 4.03 -1.61 7.74
C ARG A 121 3.78 -0.11 7.93
N ARG A 122 4.59 0.72 7.27
CA ARG A 122 4.44 2.18 7.33
C ARG A 122 3.15 2.65 6.65
N ALA A 123 2.76 2.05 5.54
CA ALA A 123 1.50 2.34 4.87
C ALA A 123 0.30 1.94 5.73
N ILE A 124 0.34 0.78 6.40
CA ILE A 124 -0.71 0.39 7.36
C ILE A 124 -0.78 1.40 8.51
N LYS A 125 0.36 1.80 9.09
CA LYS A 125 0.38 2.82 10.15
C LYS A 125 -0.20 4.15 9.65
N PHE A 126 0.18 4.59 8.47
CA PHE A 126 -0.36 5.80 7.84
C PHE A 126 -1.89 5.74 7.73
N LEU A 127 -2.44 4.61 7.27
CA LEU A 127 -3.88 4.40 7.14
C LEU A 127 -4.59 4.25 8.50
N GLN A 128 -3.94 3.64 9.50
CA GLN A 128 -4.47 3.60 10.87
C GLN A 128 -4.63 5.01 11.44
N GLU A 129 -3.71 5.93 11.13
CA GLU A 129 -3.76 7.32 11.60
C GLU A 129 -4.64 8.24 10.73
N ASP A 130 -5.02 7.84 9.53
CA ASP A 130 -5.80 8.68 8.60
C ASP A 130 -7.28 8.72 8.97
N ALA A 131 -7.82 9.89 9.34
CA ALA A 131 -9.21 10.01 9.79
C ALA A 131 -10.26 9.62 8.73
N GLY A 132 -9.91 9.66 7.44
CA GLY A 132 -10.80 9.26 6.35
C GLY A 132 -10.83 7.75 6.09
N THR A 133 -9.93 6.97 6.70
CA THR A 133 -9.86 5.52 6.56
C THR A 133 -10.58 4.85 7.71
N GLU A 134 -11.47 3.90 7.42
CA GLU A 134 -12.18 3.06 8.40
C GLU A 134 -11.84 1.56 8.25
N CYS A 135 -11.43 1.11 7.06
CA CYS A 135 -11.02 -0.27 6.80
C CYS A 135 -9.77 -0.32 5.91
N ILE A 136 -8.86 -1.26 6.19
CA ILE A 136 -7.61 -1.42 5.45
C ILE A 136 -7.58 -2.79 4.76
N VAL A 137 -7.22 -2.82 3.48
CA VAL A 137 -6.93 -4.08 2.76
C VAL A 137 -5.45 -4.12 2.40
N VAL A 138 -4.79 -5.22 2.76
CA VAL A 138 -3.41 -5.52 2.41
C VAL A 138 -3.40 -6.60 1.33
N LEU A 139 -2.96 -6.26 0.12
CA LEU A 139 -2.80 -7.17 -1.01
C LEU A 139 -1.33 -7.57 -1.18
N GLY A 140 -1.04 -8.85 -1.01
CA GLY A 140 0.25 -9.45 -1.34
C GLY A 140 0.09 -10.53 -2.40
N VAL A 141 0.80 -10.42 -3.52
CA VAL A 141 0.85 -11.51 -4.52
C VAL A 141 1.88 -12.54 -4.06
N SER A 142 3.16 -12.14 -4.01
CA SER A 142 4.24 -12.97 -3.50
C SER A 142 4.77 -12.44 -2.18
N SER A 143 4.85 -13.32 -1.20
CA SER A 143 5.22 -12.97 0.16
C SER A 143 6.03 -14.07 0.84
N ASN A 144 6.93 -13.69 1.74
CA ASN A 144 7.64 -14.66 2.58
C ASN A 144 6.81 -14.96 3.84
N SER A 145 6.58 -16.24 4.15
CA SER A 145 5.77 -16.66 5.29
C SER A 145 6.21 -16.09 6.64
N ARG A 146 7.53 -15.96 6.87
CA ARG A 146 8.07 -15.36 8.10
C ARG A 146 7.78 -13.87 8.18
N VAL A 147 7.88 -13.17 7.04
CA VAL A 147 7.55 -11.74 6.95
C VAL A 147 6.06 -11.52 7.20
N VAL A 148 5.20 -12.33 6.58
CA VAL A 148 3.75 -12.30 6.78
C VAL A 148 3.38 -12.55 8.24
N LYS A 149 3.93 -13.61 8.85
CA LYS A 149 3.67 -13.91 10.27
C LYS A 149 3.99 -12.72 11.16
N LYS A 150 5.18 -12.14 10.99
CA LYS A 150 5.61 -10.97 11.75
C LYS A 150 4.73 -9.75 11.45
N LEU A 151 4.30 -9.57 10.20
CA LEU A 151 3.41 -8.48 9.82
C LEU A 151 2.08 -8.59 10.59
N LEU A 152 1.44 -9.76 10.58
CA LEU A 152 0.18 -10.02 11.28
C LEU A 152 0.27 -9.77 12.79
N GLU A 153 1.42 -10.09 13.40
CA GLU A 153 1.67 -9.85 14.84
C GLU A 153 1.78 -8.36 15.19
N ASP A 154 2.31 -7.55 14.27
CA ASP A 154 2.67 -6.14 14.50
C ASP A 154 1.62 -5.14 14.02
N VAL A 155 0.56 -5.60 13.35
CA VAL A 155 -0.45 -4.71 12.75
C VAL A 155 -1.31 -4.04 13.85
N GLY A 156 -1.49 -2.73 13.72
CA GLY A 156 -2.35 -1.94 14.59
C GLY A 156 -3.79 -2.46 14.58
N LYS A 157 -4.47 -2.36 15.73
CA LYS A 157 -5.79 -2.96 15.96
C LYS A 157 -6.93 -1.94 16.04
N GLU A 158 -6.65 -0.66 15.76
CA GLU A 158 -7.65 0.41 15.87
C GLU A 158 -8.69 0.28 14.76
N LYS A 159 -8.25 0.13 13.51
CA LYS A 159 -9.10 -0.15 12.35
C LYS A 159 -8.88 -1.57 11.86
N PRO A 160 -9.95 -2.22 11.36
CA PRO A 160 -9.84 -3.57 10.79
C PRO A 160 -8.89 -3.61 9.60
N VAL A 161 -8.02 -4.62 9.59
CA VAL A 161 -7.08 -4.90 8.50
C VAL A 161 -7.38 -6.28 7.91
N ILE A 162 -7.74 -6.31 6.64
CA ILE A 162 -8.03 -7.51 5.87
C ILE A 162 -6.79 -7.86 5.05
N PHE A 163 -6.34 -9.11 5.16
CA PHE A 163 -5.16 -9.59 4.43
C PHE A 163 -5.60 -10.49 3.28
N LEU A 164 -5.38 -10.03 2.05
CA LEU A 164 -5.46 -10.83 0.83
C LEU A 164 -4.04 -11.17 0.39
N LEU A 165 -3.55 -12.34 0.79
CA LEU A 165 -2.19 -12.80 0.51
C LEU A 165 -2.26 -14.06 -0.36
N LEU A 166 -2.02 -13.92 -1.66
CA LEU A 166 -2.30 -14.99 -2.64
C LEU A 166 -1.40 -16.22 -2.42
N ASP A 167 -0.10 -16.02 -2.26
CA ASP A 167 0.85 -17.13 -2.05
C ASP A 167 0.91 -17.61 -0.58
N ASN A 168 0.36 -16.85 0.38
CA ASN A 168 0.37 -17.17 1.82
C ASN A 168 -0.97 -16.80 2.47
N PRO A 169 -2.07 -17.48 2.12
CA PRO A 169 -3.41 -17.09 2.56
C PRO A 169 -3.53 -17.13 4.08
N VAL A 170 -4.23 -16.13 4.63
CA VAL A 170 -4.57 -16.08 6.05
C VAL A 170 -5.81 -16.93 6.28
N VAL A 171 -5.80 -17.80 7.29
CA VAL A 171 -6.95 -18.64 7.63
C VAL A 171 -8.16 -17.76 7.96
N GLY A 172 -9.26 -17.98 7.24
CA GLY A 172 -10.49 -17.19 7.36
C GLY A 172 -10.45 -15.82 6.67
N GLY A 173 -9.34 -15.48 6.00
CA GLY A 173 -9.24 -14.32 5.12
C GLY A 173 -9.73 -14.61 3.69
N PRO A 174 -9.91 -13.57 2.87
CA PRO A 174 -10.27 -13.73 1.47
C PRO A 174 -9.14 -14.38 0.67
N SER A 175 -9.51 -15.14 -0.36
CA SER A 175 -8.60 -15.82 -1.28
C SER A 175 -8.55 -15.18 -2.68
N THR A 176 -9.54 -14.36 -3.02
CA THR A 176 -9.64 -13.64 -4.29
C THR A 176 -9.85 -12.13 -4.08
N LEU A 177 -9.65 -11.34 -5.14
CA LEU A 177 -9.89 -9.90 -5.11
C LEU A 177 -11.40 -9.60 -4.89
N GLU A 178 -12.25 -10.40 -5.51
CA GLU A 178 -13.71 -10.38 -5.40
C GLU A 178 -14.17 -10.69 -3.98
N GLU A 179 -13.64 -11.75 -3.35
CA GLU A 179 -13.95 -12.08 -1.96
C GLU A 179 -13.49 -10.98 -1.00
N ALA A 180 -12.32 -10.39 -1.23
CA ALA A 180 -11.85 -9.27 -0.43
C ALA A 180 -12.79 -8.06 -0.58
N ALA A 181 -13.23 -7.74 -1.80
CA ALA A 181 -14.16 -6.65 -2.04
C ALA A 181 -15.52 -6.88 -1.38
N VAL A 182 -16.09 -8.10 -1.48
CA VAL A 182 -17.34 -8.48 -0.81
C VAL A 182 -17.19 -8.41 0.71
N THR A 183 -16.04 -8.85 1.25
CA THR A 183 -15.76 -8.77 2.70
C THR A 183 -15.77 -7.33 3.17
N VAL A 184 -15.05 -6.44 2.48
CA VAL A 184 -15.05 -5.00 2.78
C VAL A 184 -16.46 -4.41 2.69
N ALA A 185 -17.19 -4.71 1.61
CA ALA A 185 -18.55 -4.20 1.41
C ALA A 185 -19.45 -4.54 2.59
N ARG A 186 -19.47 -5.81 3.00
CA ARG A 186 -20.25 -6.26 4.17
C ARG A 186 -19.84 -5.53 5.45
N MET A 187 -18.54 -5.33 5.68
CA MET A 187 -18.05 -4.60 6.85
C MET A 187 -18.47 -3.13 6.85
N MET A 188 -18.59 -2.52 5.68
CA MET A 188 -19.04 -1.13 5.51
C MET A 188 -20.56 -1.00 5.44
N GLY A 189 -21.32 -2.09 5.63
CA GLY A 189 -22.78 -2.07 5.58
C GLY A 189 -23.36 -1.97 4.16
N HIS A 190 -22.57 -2.31 3.14
CA HIS A 190 -22.97 -2.37 1.74
C HIS A 190 -23.17 -3.81 1.27
N GLU A 191 -24.10 -3.99 0.33
CA GLU A 191 -24.22 -5.21 -0.43
C GLU A 191 -23.45 -5.04 -1.75
N LEU A 192 -22.52 -5.96 -2.03
CA LEU A 192 -21.79 -6.02 -3.29
C LEU A 192 -22.09 -7.35 -3.96
N VAL A 193 -22.72 -7.29 -5.13
CA VAL A 193 -23.02 -8.44 -5.98
C VAL A 193 -22.11 -8.35 -7.20
N LEU A 194 -21.30 -9.39 -7.42
CA LEU A 194 -20.29 -9.48 -8.48
C LEU A 194 -20.72 -10.47 -9.57
#